data_AF-A0A507AVE5-F1
#
_entry.id   AF-A0A507AVE5-F1
#
_cell.length_a   1.000
_cell.length_b   1.000
_cell.length_c   1.000
_cell.angle_alpha   90.00
_cell.angle_beta   90.00
_cell.angle_gamma   90.00
#
_symmetry.space_group_name_H-M   'P 1'
#
loop_
_entity.id
_entity.type
_entity.pdbx_description
1 polymer ?
#
loop_
_entity_poly.entity_id
_entity_poly.type
_entity_poly.pdbx_seq_one_letter_code
_entity_poly.pdbx_strand_id
1 'polypeptide(L)'
;MSSRRIISSEKTILEKDDAVGASPAASQQSNIAPAVPADVIIKLLAFTFAMIIIPIGSYFASVNTIFKGNSTFAGALAAVMANAVLIGYVIVAMREDQSDREAQGKKTDTKKDR
;
A
#
# COMPACT_ATOMS: atom_id res chain seq x y z
N MET A 1 2.45 -43.97 69.53
CA MET A 1 1.49 -43.56 68.49
C MET A 1 1.99 -42.26 67.87
N SER A 2 2.61 -42.35 66.68
CA SER A 2 3.23 -41.22 65.98
C SER A 2 2.19 -40.53 65.10
N SER A 3 1.86 -39.27 65.39
CA SER A 3 0.99 -38.46 64.54
C SER A 3 1.87 -37.64 63.61
N ARG A 4 1.86 -37.96 62.32
CA ARG A 4 2.64 -37.25 61.29
C ARG A 4 2.06 -35.84 61.11
N ARG A 5 2.84 -34.82 61.43
CA ARG A 5 2.55 -33.44 61.07
C ARG A 5 2.82 -33.28 59.57
N ILE A 6 1.79 -33.47 58.74
CA ILE A 6 1.83 -33.02 57.34
C ILE A 6 1.81 -31.50 57.39
N ILE A 7 2.92 -30.90 56.99
CA ILE A 7 3.05 -29.46 56.77
C ILE A 7 2.24 -29.18 55.50
N SER A 8 1.11 -28.49 55.67
CA SER A 8 0.32 -27.95 54.56
C SER A 8 1.15 -26.87 53.87
N SER A 9 1.91 -27.30 52.87
CA SER A 9 2.60 -26.44 51.91
C SER A 9 1.70 -26.10 50.72
N GLU A 10 0.39 -26.33 50.82
CA GLU A 10 -0.59 -25.91 49.82
C GLU A 10 -1.00 -24.46 50.11
N LYS A 11 -0.06 -23.53 49.96
CA LYS A 11 -0.45 -22.19 49.55
C LYS A 11 -0.96 -22.28 48.13
N THR A 12 -2.27 -22.42 48.08
CA THR A 12 -3.19 -22.07 47.01
C THR A 12 -2.53 -21.52 45.75
N ILE A 13 -2.53 -22.37 44.72
CA ILE A 13 -2.28 -22.03 43.32
C ILE A 13 -3.31 -21.01 42.77
N LEU A 14 -4.26 -20.54 43.58
CA LEU A 14 -5.30 -19.58 43.23
C LEU A 14 -4.90 -18.11 43.44
N GLU A 15 -3.78 -17.81 44.12
CA GLU A 15 -3.32 -16.41 44.31
C GLU A 15 -2.42 -15.89 43.16
N LYS A 16 -2.20 -16.69 42.10
CA LYS A 16 -1.34 -16.31 40.97
C LYS A 16 -2.09 -15.78 39.75
N ASP A 17 -3.41 -15.64 39.83
CA ASP A 17 -4.22 -15.13 38.71
C ASP A 17 -4.51 -13.61 38.79
N ASP A 18 -4.31 -12.96 39.94
CA ASP A 18 -4.51 -11.51 40.06
C ASP A 18 -3.32 -10.66 39.57
N ALA A 19 -2.23 -11.31 39.14
CA ALA A 19 -1.09 -10.65 38.51
C ALA A 19 -0.95 -10.96 37.00
N VAL A 20 -1.94 -11.60 36.39
CA VAL A 20 -2.02 -11.81 34.92
C VAL A 20 -2.94 -10.75 34.29
N GLY A 21 -2.97 -9.54 34.84
CA GLY A 21 -3.62 -8.37 34.23
C GLY A 21 -2.72 -7.56 33.31
N ALA A 22 -1.41 -7.84 33.29
CA ALA A 22 -0.45 -7.13 32.47
C ALA A 22 0.33 -8.13 31.61
N SER A 23 -0.36 -8.76 30.66
CA SER A 23 0.31 -9.27 29.46
C SER A 23 1.20 -8.15 28.91
N PRO A 24 2.52 -8.36 28.70
CA PRO A 24 3.39 -7.37 28.05
C PRO A 24 2.92 -7.02 26.62
N ALA A 25 1.94 -7.75 26.10
CA ALA A 25 1.30 -7.54 24.81
C ALA A 25 0.09 -6.58 24.85
N ALA A 26 -0.48 -6.27 26.01
CA ALA A 26 -1.69 -5.42 26.08
C ALA A 26 -1.41 -3.92 25.92
N SER A 27 -0.14 -3.50 26.01
CA SER A 27 0.31 -2.12 25.82
C SER A 27 1.07 -1.90 24.51
N GLN A 28 1.19 -2.90 23.64
CA GLN A 28 1.58 -2.66 22.26
C GLN A 28 0.35 -2.21 21.48
N GLN A 29 0.11 -0.90 21.46
CA GLN A 29 -0.73 -0.28 20.44
C GLN A 29 -0.35 -0.87 19.09
N SER A 30 -1.29 -1.58 18.45
CA SER A 30 -1.13 -2.05 17.08
C SER A 30 -0.72 -0.86 16.22
N ASN A 31 0.46 -0.94 15.62
CA ASN A 31 0.92 0.12 14.74
C ASN A 31 0.01 0.13 13.49
N ILE A 32 -0.96 1.04 13.47
CA ILE A 32 -1.93 1.26 12.40
C ILE A 32 -1.40 2.26 11.37
N ALA A 33 -0.13 2.69 11.49
CA ALA A 33 0.47 3.53 10.47
C ALA A 33 0.41 2.76 9.13
N PRO A 34 0.00 3.42 8.04
CA PRO A 34 -0.11 2.75 6.75
C PRO A 34 1.23 2.08 6.40
N ALA A 35 1.20 0.75 6.29
CA ALA A 35 2.38 -0.05 5.94
C ALA A 35 2.89 0.23 4.52
N VAL A 36 2.09 0.92 3.70
CA VAL A 36 2.42 1.35 2.35
C VAL A 36 2.77 2.84 2.33
N PRO A 37 3.91 3.25 1.74
CA PRO A 37 4.28 4.66 1.64
C PRO A 37 3.20 5.50 0.94
N ALA A 38 2.95 6.71 1.46
CA ALA A 38 1.94 7.62 0.90
C ALA A 38 2.16 7.96 -0.59
N ASP A 39 3.43 7.98 -1.03
CA ASP A 39 3.80 8.18 -2.42
C ASP A 39 3.21 7.10 -3.35
N VAL A 40 3.23 5.85 -2.92
CA VAL A 40 2.63 4.72 -3.66
C VAL A 40 1.11 4.89 -3.75
N ILE A 41 0.46 5.33 -2.68
CA ILE A 41 -1.00 5.57 -2.67
C ILE A 41 -1.36 6.64 -3.72
N ILE A 42 -0.62 7.74 -3.77
CA ILE A 42 -0.86 8.83 -4.73
C ILE A 42 -0.69 8.33 -6.17
N LYS A 43 0.34 7.51 -6.44
CA LYS A 43 0.58 6.92 -7.75
C LYS A 43 -0.54 5.98 -8.19
N LEU A 44 -0.97 5.07 -7.31
CA LEU A 44 -2.09 4.17 -7.58
C LEU A 44 -3.38 4.96 -7.88
N LEU A 45 -3.64 6.02 -7.10
CA LEU A 45 -4.78 6.88 -7.32
C LEU A 45 -4.67 7.63 -8.67
N ALA A 46 -3.51 8.21 -8.99
CA ALA A 46 -3.31 8.91 -10.26
C ALA A 46 -3.50 7.98 -11.47
N PHE A 47 -2.98 6.75 -11.42
CA PHE A 47 -3.13 5.80 -12.52
C PHE A 47 -4.56 5.30 -12.70
N THR A 48 -5.28 5.06 -11.60
CA THR A 48 -6.70 4.68 -11.70
C THR A 48 -7.54 5.81 -12.29
N PHE A 49 -7.32 7.06 -11.89
CA PHE A 49 -7.96 8.21 -12.52
C PHE A 49 -7.58 8.36 -13.99
N ALA A 50 -6.29 8.22 -14.34
CA ALA A 50 -5.83 8.33 -15.72
C ALA A 50 -6.47 7.29 -16.64
N MET A 51 -6.60 6.04 -16.17
CA MET A 51 -7.20 4.95 -16.95
C MET A 51 -8.69 5.18 -17.24
N ILE A 52 -9.40 5.90 -16.37
CA ILE A 52 -10.82 6.23 -16.54
C ILE A 52 -10.98 7.52 -17.36
N ILE A 53 -10.31 8.60 -16.95
CA ILE A 53 -10.52 9.93 -17.50
C ILE A 53 -9.96 10.05 -18.92
N ILE A 54 -8.80 9.47 -19.22
CA ILE A 54 -8.14 9.72 -20.51
C ILE A 54 -8.89 9.02 -21.66
N PRO A 55 -9.25 7.72 -21.61
CA PRO A 55 -9.96 7.06 -22.70
C PRO A 55 -11.39 7.60 -22.85
N ILE A 56 -12.10 7.80 -21.74
CA ILE A 56 -13.48 8.31 -21.75
C ILE A 56 -13.52 9.79 -22.17
N GLY A 57 -12.63 10.60 -21.62
CA GLY A 57 -12.47 12.01 -21.99
C GLY A 57 -12.11 12.15 -23.46
N SER A 58 -11.20 11.32 -23.97
CA SER A 58 -10.86 11.31 -25.39
C SER A 58 -12.04 10.93 -26.28
N TYR A 59 -12.89 9.99 -25.87
CA TYR A 59 -14.11 9.64 -26.60
C TYR A 59 -15.05 10.86 -26.72
N PHE A 60 -15.42 11.47 -25.59
CA PHE A 60 -16.37 12.59 -25.58
C PHE A 60 -15.81 13.86 -26.21
N ALA A 61 -14.51 14.13 -26.03
CA ALA A 61 -13.84 15.22 -26.72
C ALA A 61 -13.88 15.01 -28.24
N SER A 62 -13.57 13.80 -28.71
CA SER A 62 -13.44 13.51 -30.15
C SER A 62 -14.79 13.38 -30.86
N VAL A 63 -15.83 12.85 -30.19
CA VAL A 63 -17.16 12.71 -30.79
C VAL A 63 -17.78 14.07 -31.11
N ASN A 64 -17.50 15.08 -30.27
CA ASN A 64 -18.11 16.40 -30.39
C ASN A 64 -17.27 17.38 -31.23
N THR A 65 -15.94 17.22 -31.29
CA THR A 65 -15.04 18.17 -31.97
C THR A 65 -14.53 17.71 -33.33
N ILE A 66 -14.22 16.42 -33.50
CA ILE A 66 -13.60 15.89 -34.74
C ILE A 66 -14.63 15.14 -35.60
N PHE A 67 -15.50 14.33 -35.02
CA PHE A 67 -16.34 13.38 -35.77
C PHE A 67 -17.83 13.79 -35.93
N LYS A 68 -18.22 14.99 -35.49
CA LYS A 68 -19.59 15.55 -35.62
C LYS A 68 -20.71 14.53 -35.28
N GLY A 69 -20.53 13.76 -34.20
CA GLY A 69 -21.52 12.78 -33.74
C GLY A 69 -21.36 11.34 -34.26
N ASN A 70 -20.35 11.03 -35.08
CA ASN A 70 -20.08 9.64 -35.47
C ASN A 70 -19.36 8.89 -34.34
N SER A 71 -20.14 8.17 -33.53
CA SER A 71 -19.69 7.41 -32.36
C SER A 71 -18.75 6.24 -32.70
N THR A 72 -18.83 5.68 -33.92
CA THR A 72 -17.97 4.57 -34.33
C THR A 72 -16.52 5.03 -34.49
N PHE A 73 -16.27 6.16 -35.15
CA PHE A 73 -14.91 6.70 -35.29
C PHE A 73 -14.36 7.26 -33.98
N ALA A 74 -15.21 7.91 -33.17
CA ALA A 74 -14.82 8.36 -31.84
C ALA A 74 -14.47 7.18 -30.91
N GLY A 75 -15.22 6.08 -30.99
CA GLY A 75 -14.95 4.84 -30.25
C GLY A 75 -13.64 4.18 -30.69
N ALA A 76 -13.37 4.12 -31.99
CA ALA A 76 -12.11 3.59 -32.52
C ALA A 76 -10.90 4.41 -32.03
N LEU A 77 -11.02 5.74 -32.03
CA LEU A 77 -9.98 6.62 -31.48
C LEU A 77 -9.79 6.43 -29.97
N ALA A 78 -10.87 6.25 -29.21
CA ALA A 78 -10.79 5.97 -27.78
C ALA A 78 -10.06 4.65 -27.48
N ALA A 79 -10.28 3.61 -28.29
CA ALA A 79 -9.56 2.34 -28.18
C ALA A 79 -8.05 2.50 -28.46
N VAL A 80 -7.68 3.32 -29.45
CA VAL A 80 -6.27 3.66 -29.72
C VAL A 80 -5.67 4.43 -28.53
N MET A 81 -6.41 5.38 -27.97
CA MET A 81 -5.97 6.17 -26.82
C MET A 81 -5.82 5.32 -25.55
N ALA A 82 -6.65 4.29 -25.35
CA ALA A 82 -6.46 3.34 -24.26
C ALA A 82 -5.11 2.61 -24.35
N ASN A 83 -4.70 2.21 -25.56
CA ASN A 83 -3.37 1.62 -25.77
C ASN A 83 -2.25 2.64 -25.55
N ALA A 84 -2.44 3.90 -25.94
CA ALA A 84 -1.49 4.97 -25.65
C ALA A 84 -1.32 5.22 -24.15
N VAL A 85 -2.40 5.14 -23.36
CA VAL A 85 -2.34 5.22 -21.88
C VAL A 85 -1.53 4.06 -21.30
N LEU A 86 -1.69 2.83 -21.83
CA LEU A 86 -0.90 1.69 -21.40
C LEU A 86 0.59 1.89 -21.69
N ILE A 87 0.94 2.38 -22.88
CA ILE A 87 2.34 2.71 -23.21
C ILE A 87 2.87 3.81 -22.28
N GLY A 88 2.07 4.85 -22.02
CA GLY A 88 2.40 5.91 -21.08
C GLY A 88 2.64 5.40 -19.66
N TYR A 89 1.82 4.46 -19.19
CA TYR A 89 2.01 3.78 -17.91
C TYR A 89 3.37 3.08 -17.85
N VAL A 90 3.74 2.33 -18.89
CA VAL A 90 5.03 1.63 -18.97
C VAL A 90 6.19 2.63 -18.92
N ILE A 91 6.10 3.74 -19.65
CA ILE A 91 7.14 4.78 -19.64
C ILE A 91 7.29 5.40 -18.25
N VAL A 92 6.19 5.74 -17.57
CA VAL A 92 6.24 6.31 -16.21
C VAL A 92 6.83 5.29 -15.25
N ALA A 93 6.40 4.03 -15.32
CA ALA A 93 6.94 2.96 -14.48
C ALA A 93 8.45 2.78 -14.69
N MET A 94 8.95 2.84 -15.92
CA MET A 94 10.40 2.77 -16.21
C MET A 94 11.16 3.97 -15.65
N ARG A 95 10.60 5.18 -15.75
CA ARG A 95 11.23 6.39 -15.20
C ARG A 95 11.28 6.35 -13.68
N GLU A 96 10.20 5.88 -13.07
CA GLU A 96 10.09 5.73 -11.63
C GLU A 96 11.10 4.71 -11.09
N ASP A 97 11.24 3.55 -11.75
CA ASP A 97 12.23 2.51 -11.42
C ASP A 97 13.66 3.07 -11.49
N GLN A 98 13.98 3.91 -12.48
CA GLN A 98 15.29 4.56 -12.58
C GLN A 98 15.56 5.52 -11.41
N SER A 99 14.61 6.39 -11.08
CA SER A 99 14.75 7.34 -9.97
C SER A 99 14.90 6.66 -8.60
N ASP A 100 14.20 5.55 -8.37
CA ASP A 100 14.33 4.80 -7.12
C ASP A 100 15.70 4.12 -7.01
N ARG A 101 16.26 3.64 -8.13
CA ARG A 101 17.59 3.03 -8.18
C ARG A 101 18.70 4.06 -7.94
N GLU A 102 18.57 5.27 -8.48
CA GLU A 102 19.52 6.37 -8.24
C GLU A 102 19.47 6.88 -6.79
N ALA A 103 18.27 6.99 -6.21
CA ALA A 103 18.07 7.39 -4.82
C ALA A 103 18.62 6.34 -3.83
N GLN A 104 18.54 5.05 -4.17
CA GLN A 104 19.12 3.98 -3.36
C GLN A 104 20.66 3.95 -3.48
N GLY A 105 21.22 4.13 -4.68
CA GLY A 105 22.66 4.18 -4.91
C GLY A 105 23.36 5.30 -4.11
N LYS A 106 22.80 6.51 -4.10
CA LYS A 106 23.33 7.63 -3.30
C LYS A 106 23.28 7.38 -1.78
N LYS A 107 22.25 6.69 -1.29
CA LYS A 107 22.11 6.34 0.14
C LYS A 107 23.15 5.30 0.57
N THR A 108 23.51 4.36 -0.31
CA THR A 108 24.57 3.37 -0.03
C THR A 108 25.97 3.97 -0.03
N ASP A 109 26.28 4.92 -0.90
CA ASP A 109 27.61 5.57 -0.93
C ASP A 109 27.84 6.46 0.30
N THR A 110 26.84 7.24 0.72
CA THR A 110 26.93 8.12 1.91
C THR A 110 27.17 7.33 3.21
N LYS A 111 26.78 6.05 3.25
CA LYS A 111 26.98 5.17 4.42
C LYS A 111 28.35 4.49 4.44
N LYS A 112 29.09 4.52 3.33
CA LYS A 112 30.40 3.90 3.16
C LYS A 112 31.54 4.89 3.42
N ASP A 113 31.28 6.18 3.24
CA ASP A 113 32.21 7.30 3.50
C ASP A 113 32.19 7.81 4.95
N ARG A 114 31.45 7.16 5.86
CA ARG A 114 31.31 7.56 7.27
C ARG A 114 31.63 6.41 8.21
#